data_AF-A0A3S9B5N2-F1
#
_entry.id   AF-A0A3S9B5N2-F1
#
_cell.length_a   1.000
_cell.length_b   1.000
_cell.length_c   1.000
_cell.angle_alpha   90.00
_cell.angle_beta   90.00
_cell.angle_gamma   90.00
#
_symmetry.space_group_name_H-M   'P 1'
#
loop_
_entity.id
_entity.type
_entity.pdbx_description
1 polymer ?
#
loop_
_entity_poly.entity_id
_entity_poly.type
_entity_poly.pdbx_seq_one_letter_code
_entity_poly.pdbx_strand_id
1 'polypeptide(L)' 'MFFTRIGILVAHALFWLSSLRLAAAVAIAFFSPDLETGRAFAERYLATASTGEAIDQTLMYIAIAIALGALCELSKRSRV' A
#
# COMPACT_ATOMS: atom_id res chain seq x y z
N MET A 1 13.18 -3.88 -22.78
CA MET A 1 13.23 -2.68 -21.90
C MET A 1 13.46 -3.09 -20.47
N PHE A 2 14.70 -2.96 -19.99
CA PHE A 2 15.06 -3.29 -18.61
C PHE A 2 14.27 -2.45 -17.60
N PHE A 3 14.21 -1.14 -17.81
CA PHE A 3 13.47 -0.20 -16.95
C PHE A 3 11.97 -0.49 -16.84
N THR A 4 11.25 -0.69 -17.95
CA THR A 4 9.80 -0.92 -17.92
C THR A 4 9.41 -2.26 -17.29
N ARG A 5 10.28 -3.28 -17.42
CA ARG A 5 10.08 -4.57 -16.74
C ARG A 5 10.30 -4.44 -15.23
N ILE A 6 11.33 -3.70 -14.81
CA ILE A 6 11.59 -3.43 -13.40
C ILE A 6 10.47 -2.56 -12.79
N GLY A 7 10.02 -1.51 -13.48
CA GLY A 7 8.96 -0.64 -12.99
C GLY A 7 7.65 -1.38 -12.68
N ILE A 8 7.30 -2.38 -13.50
CA ILE A 8 6.12 -3.22 -13.27
C ILE A 8 6.30 -4.17 -12.09
N LEU A 9 7.50 -4.73 -11.94
CA LEU A 9 7.82 -5.56 -10.78
C LEU A 9 7.72 -4.73 -9.49
N VAL A 10 8.28 -3.52 -9.49
CA VAL A 10 8.20 -2.58 -8.37
C VAL A 10 6.76 -2.17 -8.09
N ALA A 11 5.96 -1.88 -9.13
CA ALA A 11 4.55 -1.56 -8.97
C ALA A 11 3.77 -2.69 -8.29
N HIS A 12 3.99 -3.94 -8.70
CA HIS A 12 3.35 -5.09 -8.04
C HIS A 12 3.85 -5.29 -6.62
N ALA A 13 5.15 -5.15 -6.36
CA ALA A 13 5.71 -5.28 -5.01
C ALA A 13 5.13 -4.23 -4.06
N LEU A 14 5.05 -2.96 -4.49
CA LEU A 14 4.39 -1.89 -3.74
C LEU A 14 2.92 -2.19 -3.51
N PHE A 15 2.19 -2.60 -4.56
CA PHE A 15 0.77 -2.91 -4.45
C PHE A 15 0.50 -4.01 -3.41
N TRP A 16 1.22 -5.13 -3.48
CA TRP A 16 1.04 -6.23 -2.53
C TRP A 16 1.43 -5.84 -1.11
N LEU A 17 2.54 -5.13 -0.92
CA LEU A 17 2.97 -4.68 0.40
C LEU A 17 1.95 -3.71 1.03
N SER A 18 1.49 -2.73 0.26
CA SER A 18 0.49 -1.78 0.72
C SER A 18 -0.87 -2.44 0.96
N SER A 19 -1.26 -3.42 0.15
CA SER A 19 -2.50 -4.17 0.34
C SER A 19 -2.46 -5.01 1.63
N LEU A 20 -1.34 -5.66 1.94
CA LEU A 20 -1.18 -6.41 3.19
C LEU A 20 -1.23 -5.47 4.41
N ARG A 21 -0.54 -4.32 4.33
CA ARG A 21 -0.57 -3.32 5.39
C ARG A 21 -1.97 -2.71 5.57
N LEU A 22 -2.70 -2.46 4.49
CA LEU A 22 -4.09 -1.98 4.54
C LEU A 22 -5.00 -3.03 5.20
N ALA A 23 -4.87 -4.30 4.83
CA ALA A 23 -5.63 -5.39 5.45
C ALA A 23 -5.36 -5.49 6.95
N ALA A 24 -4.09 -5.37 7.37
CA ALA A 24 -3.73 -5.35 8.79
C ALA A 24 -4.30 -4.12 9.52
N ALA A 25 -4.25 -2.93 8.90
CA ALA A 25 -4.79 -1.71 9.50
C ALA A 25 -6.31 -1.78 9.69
N VAL A 26 -7.01 -2.32 8.69
CA VAL A 26 -8.45 -2.59 8.76
C VAL A 26 -8.74 -3.63 9.83
N ALA A 27 -8.01 -4.75 9.88
CA ALA A 27 -8.20 -5.77 10.91
C ALA A 27 -8.02 -5.18 12.32
N ILE A 28 -6.96 -4.39 12.57
CA ILE A 28 -6.76 -3.76 13.87
C ILE A 28 -7.92 -2.81 14.19
N ALA A 29 -8.38 -2.01 13.23
CA ALA A 29 -9.48 -1.07 13.45
C ALA A 29 -10.83 -1.73 13.80
N PHE A 30 -11.11 -2.92 13.25
CA PHE A 30 -12.37 -3.64 13.50
C PHE A 30 -12.32 -4.62 14.68
N PHE A 31 -11.14 -5.17 14.99
CA PHE A 31 -10.98 -6.17 16.05
C PHE A 31 -10.43 -5.60 17.36
N SER A 32 -10.01 -4.33 17.41
CA SER A 32 -9.59 -3.69 18.67
C SER A 32 -10.82 -3.38 19.55
N PRO A 33 -10.87 -3.85 20.80
CA PRO A 33 -12.00 -3.64 21.70
C PRO A 33 -12.17 -2.18 22.18
N ASP A 34 -11.08 -1.42 22.18
CA ASP A 34 -11.04 -0.03 22.62
C ASP A 34 -9.98 0.78 21.85
N LEU A 35 -10.10 2.11 21.88
CA LEU A 35 -9.23 3.03 21.13
C LEU A 35 -7.77 3.01 21.61
N GLU A 36 -7.52 2.69 22.88
CA GLU A 36 -6.18 2.62 23.45
C GLU A 36 -5.44 1.39 22.94
N THR A 37 -6.10 0.24 22.99
CA THR A 37 -5.62 -1.03 22.42
C THR A 37 -5.40 -0.90 20.91
N GLY A 38 -6.30 -0.24 20.19
CA GLY A 38 -6.16 0.04 18.76
C GLY A 38 -4.91 0.89 18.43
N ARG A 39 -4.63 1.92 19.25
CA ARG A 39 -3.40 2.73 19.11
C ARG A 39 -2.13 1.93 19.40
N ALA A 40 -2.11 1.14 20.47
CA ALA A 40 -0.96 0.31 20.81
C ALA A 40 -0.62 -0.70 19.70
N PHE A 41 -1.65 -1.27 19.05
CA PHE A 41 -1.46 -2.16 17.91
C PHE A 41 -1.01 -1.41 16.65
N ALA A 42 -1.55 -0.22 16.38
CA ALA A 42 -1.10 0.60 15.26
C ALA A 42 0.39 0.98 15.39
N GLU A 43 0.83 1.36 16.59
CA GLU A 43 2.23 1.71 16.83
C GLU A 43 3.15 0.50 16.63
N ARG A 44 2.78 -0.68 17.16
CA ARG A 44 3.61 -1.90 17.06
C ARG A 44 3.64 -2.51 15.67
N TYR A 45 2.51 -2.59 14.98
CA TYR A 45 2.38 -3.37 13.75
C TYR A 45 2.33 -2.51 12.49
N LEU A 46 1.91 -1.24 12.60
CA LEU A 46 1.77 -0.33 11.47
C LEU A 46 2.81 0.80 11.51
N ALA A 47 3.52 0.98 12.63
CA ALA A 47 4.47 2.07 12.85
C ALA A 47 3.85 3.45 12.60
N THR A 48 2.59 3.63 13.00
CA THR A 48 1.83 4.88 12.88
C THR A 48 1.16 5.24 14.20
N ALA A 49 0.76 6.50 14.36
CA ALA A 49 0.10 6.95 15.59
C ALA A 49 -1.34 6.42 15.71
N SER A 50 -1.97 6.06 14.57
CA SER A 50 -3.31 5.49 14.53
C SER A 50 -3.51 4.56 13.33
N THR A 51 -4.55 3.72 13.40
CA THR A 51 -5.00 2.90 12.27
C THR A 51 -5.54 3.76 11.12
N GLY A 52 -6.19 4.89 11.41
CA GLY A 52 -6.68 5.82 10.40
C GLY A 52 -5.55 6.40 9.54
N GLU A 53 -4.46 6.83 10.19
CA GLU A 53 -3.26 7.29 9.49
C GLU A 53 -2.62 6.18 8.64
N ALA A 54 -2.57 4.95 9.16
CA ALA A 54 -2.05 3.81 8.40
C ALA A 54 -2.87 3.52 7.14
N ILE A 55 -4.20 3.62 7.22
CA ILE A 55 -5.11 3.44 6.10
C ILE A 55 -4.88 4.53 5.05
N ASP A 56 -4.83 5.79 5.45
CA ASP A 56 -4.64 6.92 4.53
C ASP A 56 -3.31 6.81 3.76
N GLN A 57 -2.20 6.57 4.47
CA GLN A 57 -0.89 6.37 3.87
C GLN A 57 -0.86 5.18 2.90
N THR A 58 -1.48 4.05 3.28
CA THR A 58 -1.51 2.86 2.41
C THR A 58 -2.36 3.06 1.16
N LEU A 59 -3.49 3.77 1.26
CA LEU A 59 -4.30 4.11 0.10
C LEU A 59 -3.53 4.99 -0.89
N MET A 60 -2.76 5.97 -0.40
CA MET A 60 -1.88 6.78 -1.25
C MET A 60 -0.84 5.91 -1.98
N TYR A 61 -0.20 4.97 -1.28
CA TYR A 61 0.79 4.08 -1.90
C TYR A 61 0.17 3.12 -2.93
N ILE A 62 -1.05 2.62 -2.69
CA ILE A 62 -1.79 1.82 -3.66
C ILE A 62 -2.07 2.63 -4.92
N ALA A 63 -2.53 3.88 -4.77
CA ALA A 63 -2.78 4.77 -5.91
C ALA A 63 -1.51 5.02 -6.74
N ILE A 64 -0.37 5.26 -6.07
CA ILE A 64 0.93 5.41 -6.73
C ILE A 64 1.34 4.12 -7.46
N ALA A 65 1.16 2.96 -6.84
CA ALA A 65 1.48 1.67 -7.45
C ALA A 65 0.66 1.40 -8.71
N ILE A 66 -0.64 1.70 -8.67
CA ILE A 66 -1.55 1.60 -9.82
C ILE A 66 -1.11 2.55 -10.94
N ALA A 67 -0.84 3.82 -10.61
CA ALA A 67 -0.37 4.82 -11.58
C ALA A 67 0.94 4.40 -12.25
N LEU A 68 1.91 3.93 -11.46
CA LEU A 68 3.20 3.44 -11.96
C LEU A 68 3.02 2.24 -12.89
N GLY A 69 2.18 1.27 -12.50
CA GLY A 69 1.88 0.09 -13.32
C GLY A 69 1.23 0.48 -14.65
N ALA A 70 0.24 1.37 -14.63
CA ALA A 70 -0.44 1.87 -15.81
C ALA A 70 0.52 2.61 -16.76
N LEU A 71 1.38 3.48 -16.23
CA LEU A 71 2.39 4.20 -17.02
C LEU A 71 3.41 3.26 -17.67
N CYS A 72 3.86 2.23 -16.95
CA CYS A 72 4.78 1.24 -17.50
C CYS A 72 4.13 0.42 -18.62
N GLU A 73 2.85 0.06 -18.46
CA GLU A 73 2.13 -0.68 -19.50
C GLU A 73 1.87 0.18 -20.74
N LEU A 74 1.57 1.48 -20.55
CA LEU A 74 1.48 2.44 -21.65
C LEU A 74 2.81 2.59 -22.40
N SER A 75 3.93 2.68 -21.68
CA SER A 75 5.28 2.76 -22.27
C SER A 75 5.64 1.53 -23.11
N LYS A 76 5.21 0.33 -22.71
CA LYS A 76 5.37 -0.87 -23.54
C LYS A 76 4.54 -0.77 -24.82
N ARG A 77 3.30 -0.29 -24.72
CA ARG A 77 2.33 -0.25 -25.82
C ARG A 77 2.63 0.84 -26.85
N SER A 78 3.25 1.95 -26.44
CA SER A 78 3.57 3.07 -27.34
C SER A 78 4.78 2.83 -28.26
N ARG A 79 5.50 1.72 -28.11
CA ARG A 79 6.50 1.27 -29.09
C ARG A 79 5.83 0.38 -30.13
N VAL A 80 5.16 1.02 -31.09
CA VAL A 80 4.94 0.47 -32.43
C VAL A 80 6.18 0.72 -33.26
#